data_AF-A0A8S3TG13-F1
#
_entry.id   AF-A0A8S3TG13-F1
#
_cell.length_a   1.000
_cell.length_b   1.000
_cell.length_c   1.000
_cell.angle_alpha   90.00
_cell.angle_beta   90.00
_cell.angle_gamma   90.00
#
_symmetry.space_group_name_H-M   'P 1'
#
loop_
_entity.id
_entity.type
_entity.pdbx_description
1 polymer ?
#
loop_
_entity_poly.entity_id
_entity_poly.type
_entity_poly.pdbx_seq_one_letter_code
_entity_poly.pdbx_strand_id
1 'polypeptide(L)'
;MLPDGKLAFSNNSLKAIRVFNLNGTKDFEVNTRTYAFDVAYINHDNTLAVTSGESDTNCITIIDIQGKQIKKTIPVDCHHYGIGVTSEGKLICSAAGKGIQLINLHNSSITDHIVRDNQIPTCCYVAIFDDKMHQSNTKTSTITCYDLQGTVKWTFKNEKVLRGPCGISVDNGGNVRSRKFIC
;
A
#
# COMPACT_ATOMS: atom_id res chain seq x y z
N MET A 1 3.25 -11.24 4.08
CA MET A 1 4.04 -12.49 4.11
C MET A 1 4.25 -12.92 2.66
N LEU A 2 5.44 -13.38 2.33
CA LEU A 2 5.77 -13.96 1.02
C LEU A 2 5.35 -15.43 0.98
N PRO A 3 5.15 -16.05 -0.21
CA PRO A 3 4.72 -17.45 -0.31
C PRO A 3 5.69 -18.46 0.33
N ASP A 4 6.98 -18.12 0.42
CA ASP A 4 8.01 -18.94 1.07
C ASP A 4 8.06 -18.77 2.60
N GLY A 5 7.07 -18.10 3.18
CA GLY A 5 6.95 -17.86 4.62
C GLY A 5 7.83 -16.72 5.14
N LYS A 6 8.54 -16.00 4.27
CA LYS A 6 9.34 -14.83 4.67
C LYS A 6 8.48 -13.58 4.85
N LEU A 7 9.03 -12.58 5.51
CA LEU A 7 8.40 -11.30 5.78
C LEU A 7 9.17 -10.19 5.09
N ALA A 8 8.47 -9.37 4.30
CA ALA A 8 9.02 -8.16 3.68
C ALA A 8 8.57 -6.92 4.47
N PHE A 9 9.49 -6.00 4.71
CA PHE A 9 9.25 -4.76 5.44
C PHE A 9 9.77 -3.57 4.64
N SER A 10 8.95 -2.53 4.52
CA SER A 10 9.44 -1.21 4.15
C SER A 10 10.16 -0.57 5.33
N ASN A 11 11.35 -0.02 5.07
CA ASN A 11 12.09 0.77 6.04
C ASN A 11 12.30 2.18 5.49
N ASN A 12 11.56 3.12 6.08
CA ASN A 12 11.54 4.51 5.63
C ASN A 12 12.92 5.15 5.76
N SER A 13 13.49 5.20 6.97
CA SER A 13 14.76 5.88 7.25
C SER A 13 15.95 5.32 6.47
N LEU A 14 15.92 4.03 6.15
CA LEU A 14 16.97 3.38 5.37
C LEU A 14 16.74 3.42 3.86
N LYS A 15 15.57 3.91 3.40
CA LYS A 15 15.19 3.90 1.98
C LYS A 15 15.36 2.49 1.40
N ALA A 16 14.78 1.49 2.05
CA ALA A 16 15.01 0.10 1.68
C ALA A 16 13.81 -0.81 1.96
N ILE A 17 13.74 -1.90 1.20
CA ILE A 17 12.97 -3.09 1.57
C ILE A 17 13.92 -4.13 2.18
N ARG A 18 13.53 -4.67 3.33
CA ARG A 18 14.25 -5.78 3.98
C ARG A 18 13.35 -7.00 4.06
N VAL A 19 13.91 -8.16 3.71
CA VAL A 19 13.24 -9.45 3.80
C VAL A 19 13.90 -10.30 4.86
N PHE A 20 13.09 -10.91 5.73
CA PHE A 20 13.54 -11.75 6.84
C PHE A 20 12.83 -13.08 6.83
N ASN A 21 13.49 -14.12 7.34
CA ASN A 21 12.82 -15.34 7.75
C ASN A 21 12.07 -15.14 9.09
N LEU A 22 11.28 -16.12 9.50
CA LEU A 22 10.50 -16.06 10.75
C LEU A 22 11.37 -16.10 12.02
N ASN A 23 12.64 -16.49 11.90
CA ASN A 23 13.61 -16.43 13.01
C ASN A 23 14.26 -15.05 13.15
N GLY A 24 13.87 -14.06 12.32
CA GLY A 24 14.41 -12.71 12.35
C GLY A 24 15.77 -12.55 11.66
N THR A 25 16.25 -13.56 10.94
CA THR A 25 17.46 -13.44 10.12
C THR A 25 17.14 -12.74 8.80
N LYS A 26 17.90 -11.71 8.47
CA LYS A 26 17.77 -11.00 7.19
C LYS A 26 18.22 -11.92 6.04
N ASP A 27 17.35 -12.12 5.05
CA ASP A 27 17.68 -12.82 3.81
C ASP A 27 18.32 -11.86 2.81
N PHE A 28 17.65 -10.75 2.51
CA PHE A 28 18.19 -9.73 1.63
C PHE A 28 17.61 -8.33 1.89
N GLU A 29 18.22 -7.35 1.25
CA GLU A 29 17.85 -5.94 1.32
C GLU A 29 18.02 -5.32 -0.06
N VAL A 30 17.05 -4.49 -0.46
CA VAL A 30 17.11 -3.72 -1.71
C VAL A 30 16.86 -2.27 -1.37
N ASN A 31 17.83 -1.41 -1.67
CA ASN A 31 17.70 0.03 -1.48
C ASN A 31 16.79 0.60 -2.57
N THR A 32 15.77 1.35 -2.15
CA THR A 32 14.93 2.16 -3.03
C THR A 32 15.62 3.49 -3.32
N ARG A 33 15.19 4.19 -4.39
CA ARG A 33 15.75 5.49 -4.76
C ARG A 33 15.46 6.58 -3.72
N THR A 34 14.35 6.46 -3.01
CA THR A 34 13.83 7.43 -2.03
C THR A 34 13.14 6.68 -0.88
N TYR A 35 12.54 7.38 0.08
CA TYR A 35 11.93 6.76 1.26
C TYR A 35 10.85 5.74 0.88
N ALA A 36 10.95 4.53 1.43
CA ALA A 36 9.95 3.49 1.27
C ALA A 36 8.84 3.67 2.33
N PHE A 37 7.58 3.59 1.91
CA PHE A 37 6.42 3.76 2.80
C PHE A 37 5.73 2.43 3.08
N ASP A 38 5.22 1.76 2.06
CA ASP A 38 4.46 0.52 2.18
C ASP A 38 4.89 -0.48 1.11
N VAL A 39 4.61 -1.77 1.35
CA VAL A 39 5.05 -2.87 0.50
C VAL A 39 3.95 -3.92 0.36
N ALA A 40 3.68 -4.33 -0.89
CA ALA A 40 2.75 -5.41 -1.18
C ALA A 40 3.39 -6.45 -2.11
N TYR A 41 2.97 -7.71 -1.92
CA TYR A 41 3.41 -8.83 -2.74
C TYR A 41 2.49 -9.01 -3.95
N ILE A 42 3.10 -9.15 -5.14
CA ILE A 42 2.41 -9.42 -6.39
C ILE A 42 2.64 -10.89 -6.76
N ASN A 43 1.59 -11.70 -6.61
CA ASN A 43 1.69 -13.17 -6.71
C ASN A 43 2.09 -13.66 -8.11
N HIS A 44 1.41 -13.21 -9.15
CA HIS A 44 1.61 -13.71 -10.52
C HIS A 44 3.02 -13.45 -11.07
N ASP A 45 3.69 -12.41 -10.57
CA ASP A 45 4.99 -11.95 -11.04
C ASP A 45 6.14 -12.27 -10.07
N ASN A 46 5.82 -12.83 -8.89
CA ASN A 46 6.74 -13.02 -7.77
C ASN A 46 7.59 -11.77 -7.42
N THR A 47 6.94 -10.60 -7.40
CA THR A 47 7.59 -9.32 -7.13
C THR A 47 7.01 -8.62 -5.90
N LEU A 48 7.74 -7.63 -5.40
CA LEU A 48 7.23 -6.67 -4.43
C LEU A 48 6.95 -5.33 -5.12
N ALA A 49 5.79 -4.74 -4.86
CA ALA A 49 5.53 -3.34 -5.16
C ALA A 49 5.69 -2.50 -3.90
N VAL A 50 6.38 -1.37 -4.05
CA VAL A 50 6.74 -0.49 -2.95
C VAL A 50 6.30 0.92 -3.29
N THR A 51 5.49 1.54 -2.42
CA THR A 51 5.26 2.97 -2.50
C THR A 51 6.48 3.70 -1.97
N SER A 52 7.03 4.62 -2.75
CA SER A 52 8.22 5.38 -2.38
C SER A 52 8.04 6.85 -2.74
N GLY A 53 8.60 7.75 -1.95
CA GLY A 53 8.53 9.17 -2.27
C GLY A 53 9.28 10.09 -1.31
N GLU A 54 9.61 11.25 -1.85
CA GLU A 54 10.01 12.50 -1.21
C GLU A 54 9.48 13.61 -2.12
N SER A 55 9.46 14.88 -1.69
CA SER A 55 8.82 16.03 -2.37
C SER A 55 8.60 15.87 -3.88
N ASP A 56 9.66 15.62 -4.66
CA ASP A 56 9.62 15.51 -6.13
C ASP A 56 10.06 14.15 -6.70
N THR A 57 10.11 13.09 -5.89
CA THR A 57 10.62 11.75 -6.31
C THR A 57 9.63 10.60 -6.10
N ASN A 58 8.34 10.92 -6.07
CA ASN A 58 7.28 9.93 -5.89
C ASN A 58 7.32 8.86 -6.99
N CYS A 59 7.33 7.60 -6.56
CA CYS A 59 7.35 6.45 -7.46
C CYS A 59 6.80 5.18 -6.82
N ILE A 60 6.41 4.23 -7.66
CA ILE A 60 6.24 2.83 -7.29
C ILE A 60 7.49 2.06 -7.73
N THR A 61 8.18 1.43 -6.78
CA THR A 61 9.34 0.58 -7.06
C THR A 61 8.88 -0.88 -7.12
N ILE A 62 9.19 -1.57 -8.22
CA ILE A 62 8.96 -3.01 -8.38
C ILE A 62 10.28 -3.74 -8.16
N ILE A 63 10.30 -4.67 -7.22
CA ILE A 63 11.47 -5.46 -6.84
C ILE A 63 11.25 -6.90 -7.23
N ASP A 64 12.20 -7.47 -7.98
CA ASP A 64 12.30 -8.90 -8.23
C ASP A 64 12.88 -9.59 -6.99
N ILE A 65 12.11 -10.51 -6.42
CA ILE A 65 12.48 -11.24 -5.21
C ILE A 65 13.58 -12.27 -5.50
N GLN A 66 13.53 -12.91 -6.68
CA GLN A 66 14.50 -13.94 -7.05
C GLN A 66 15.86 -13.32 -7.37
N GLY A 67 15.85 -12.26 -8.20
CA GLY A 67 17.04 -11.49 -8.53
C GLY A 67 17.52 -10.56 -7.41
N LYS A 68 16.73 -10.37 -6.34
CA LYS A 68 17.03 -9.49 -5.19
C LYS A 68 17.41 -8.06 -5.62
N GLN A 69 16.69 -7.53 -6.62
CA GLN A 69 17.03 -6.26 -7.26
C GLN A 69 15.79 -5.51 -7.76
N ILE A 70 15.93 -4.21 -8.03
CA ILE A 70 14.87 -3.41 -8.65
C ILE A 70 14.66 -3.90 -10.09
N LYS A 71 13.43 -4.34 -10.39
CA LYS A 71 12.98 -4.71 -11.74
C LYS A 71 12.56 -3.48 -12.54
N LYS A 72 11.85 -2.54 -11.90
CA LYS A 72 11.36 -1.30 -12.54
C LYS A 72 11.03 -0.23 -11.50
N THR A 73 11.09 1.05 -11.91
CA THR A 73 10.55 2.19 -11.14
C THR A 73 9.54 2.92 -12.01
N ILE A 74 8.37 3.23 -11.43
CA ILE A 74 7.25 3.90 -12.11
C ILE A 74 7.06 5.27 -11.45
N PRO A 75 7.35 6.38 -12.15
CA PRO A 75 7.07 7.72 -11.64
C PRO A 75 5.58 7.92 -11.40
N VAL A 76 5.23 8.60 -10.31
CA VAL A 76 3.85 8.98 -10.00
C VAL A 76 3.80 10.44 -9.57
N ASP A 77 2.62 11.04 -9.67
CA ASP A 77 2.42 12.49 -9.59
C ASP A 77 2.03 12.99 -8.18
N CYS A 78 2.07 12.12 -7.17
CA CYS A 78 1.72 12.43 -5.79
C CYS A 78 2.30 11.39 -4.83
N HIS A 79 2.24 11.67 -3.52
CA HIS A 79 2.63 10.71 -2.50
C HIS A 79 1.57 9.61 -2.36
N HIS A 80 1.97 8.36 -2.57
CA HIS A 80 1.18 7.18 -2.22
C HIS A 80 1.67 6.59 -0.91
N TYR A 81 0.77 6.44 0.07
CA TYR A 81 1.14 5.95 1.40
C TYR A 81 0.89 4.46 1.55
N GLY A 82 -0.33 4.01 1.29
CA GLY A 82 -0.70 2.59 1.33
C GLY A 82 -0.85 1.97 -0.05
N ILE A 83 -0.54 0.68 -0.15
CA ILE A 83 -0.63 -0.10 -1.38
C ILE A 83 -1.27 -1.47 -1.14
N GLY A 84 -2.10 -1.90 -2.09
CA GLY A 84 -2.62 -3.25 -2.15
C GLY A 84 -2.62 -3.79 -3.57
N VAL A 85 -2.82 -5.10 -3.70
CA VAL A 85 -2.81 -5.81 -4.98
C VAL A 85 -4.15 -6.52 -5.14
N THR A 86 -4.79 -6.31 -6.30
CA THR A 86 -6.03 -7.00 -6.68
C THR A 86 -5.74 -8.46 -7.05
N SER A 87 -6.79 -9.30 -7.13
CA SER A 87 -6.68 -10.67 -7.64
C SER A 87 -6.07 -10.75 -9.05
N GLU A 88 -6.37 -9.76 -9.90
CA GLU A 88 -5.80 -9.59 -11.24
C GLU A 88 -4.37 -9.01 -11.27
N GLY A 89 -3.79 -8.69 -10.11
CA GLY A 89 -2.42 -8.20 -10.04
C GLY A 89 -2.22 -6.71 -10.30
N LYS A 90 -3.31 -5.94 -10.48
CA LYS A 90 -3.26 -4.47 -10.54
C LYS A 90 -3.02 -3.89 -9.16
N LEU A 91 -2.33 -2.74 -9.11
CA LEU A 91 -2.05 -2.04 -7.85
C LEU A 91 -3.14 -1.04 -7.52
N ILE A 92 -3.55 -1.03 -6.25
CA ILE A 92 -4.43 -0.04 -5.66
C ILE A 92 -3.60 0.77 -4.67
N CYS A 93 -3.56 2.08 -4.86
CA CYS A 93 -2.77 2.96 -4.00
C CYS A 93 -3.64 4.05 -3.38
N SER A 94 -3.42 4.32 -2.10
CA SER A 94 -3.98 5.49 -1.43
C SER A 94 -3.14 6.72 -1.77
N ALA A 95 -3.72 7.65 -2.53
CA ALA A 95 -3.05 8.81 -3.11
C ALA A 95 -3.40 10.08 -2.32
N ALA A 96 -2.38 10.74 -1.77
CA ALA A 96 -2.55 11.93 -0.95
C ALA A 96 -3.27 13.06 -1.71
N GLY A 97 -4.39 13.54 -1.15
CA GLY A 97 -5.23 14.57 -1.78
C GLY A 97 -5.92 14.16 -3.09
N LYS A 98 -5.85 12.88 -3.50
CA LYS A 98 -6.35 12.41 -4.80
C LYS A 98 -7.27 11.20 -4.75
N GLY A 99 -7.47 10.60 -3.57
CA GLY A 99 -8.37 9.46 -3.44
C GLY A 99 -7.66 8.09 -3.48
N ILE A 100 -8.30 7.12 -4.11
CA ILE A 100 -7.74 5.80 -4.40
C ILE A 100 -7.48 5.71 -5.89
N GLN A 101 -6.26 5.33 -6.27
CA GLN A 101 -5.84 5.20 -7.67
C GLN A 101 -5.54 3.75 -8.04
N LEU A 102 -5.84 3.40 -9.29
CA LEU A 102 -5.47 2.15 -9.92
C LEU A 102 -4.23 2.37 -10.80
N ILE A 103 -3.18 1.58 -10.56
CA ILE A 103 -1.96 1.60 -11.37
C ILE A 103 -1.83 0.27 -12.10
N ASN A 104 -1.74 0.35 -13.43
CA ASN A 104 -1.49 -0.80 -14.28
C ASN A 104 0.03 -0.98 -14.49
N LEU A 105 0.55 -2.14 -14.10
CA LEU A 105 1.97 -2.44 -14.18
C LEU A 105 2.47 -2.70 -15.60
N HIS A 106 1.63 -3.25 -16.48
CA HIS A 106 2.04 -3.64 -17.84
C HIS A 106 2.52 -2.44 -18.67
N ASN A 107 1.76 -1.35 -18.65
CA ASN A 107 2.09 -0.12 -19.35
C ASN A 107 2.66 0.97 -18.41
N SER A 108 2.69 0.72 -17.10
CA SER A 108 3.17 1.64 -16.08
C SER A 108 2.49 3.01 -16.11
N SER A 109 1.21 3.04 -16.51
CA SER A 109 0.38 4.22 -16.45
C SER A 109 -0.51 4.19 -15.21
N ILE A 110 -0.73 5.35 -14.60
CA ILE A 110 -1.89 5.55 -13.73
C ILE A 110 -3.12 5.44 -14.64
N THR A 111 -3.92 4.39 -14.44
CA THR A 111 -5.03 4.07 -15.34
C THR A 111 -6.32 4.72 -14.91
N ASP A 112 -6.55 4.92 -13.60
CA ASP A 112 -7.82 5.51 -13.14
C ASP A 112 -7.78 6.02 -11.69
N HIS A 113 -8.67 6.97 -11.37
CA HIS A 113 -9.05 7.32 -10.01
C HIS A 113 -10.34 6.58 -9.65
N ILE A 114 -10.21 5.51 -8.87
CA ILE A 114 -11.36 4.68 -8.46
C ILE A 114 -12.24 5.43 -7.46
N VAL A 115 -11.61 6.12 -6.50
CA VAL A 115 -12.31 6.99 -5.56
C VAL A 115 -11.70 8.37 -5.70
N ARG A 116 -12.52 9.41 -5.86
CA ARG A 116 -12.06 10.80 -5.84
C ARG A 116 -12.40 11.40 -4.48
N ASP A 117 -11.37 11.59 -3.67
CA ASP A 117 -11.49 12.27 -2.39
C ASP A 117 -10.32 13.26 -2.26
N ASN A 118 -10.62 14.52 -2.55
CA ASN A 118 -9.67 15.63 -2.49
C ASN A 118 -9.35 16.05 -1.05
N GLN A 119 -9.94 15.38 -0.06
CA GLN A 119 -9.75 15.64 1.36
C GLN A 119 -8.98 14.51 2.06
N ILE A 120 -8.44 13.54 1.31
CA ILE A 120 -7.57 12.51 1.86
C ILE A 120 -6.32 13.14 2.47
N PRO A 121 -6.12 13.03 3.80
CA PRO A 121 -4.88 13.45 4.43
C PRO A 121 -3.74 12.51 4.04
N THR A 122 -2.52 12.99 4.25
CA THR A 122 -1.23 12.32 3.99
C THR A 122 -1.00 11.01 4.77
N CYS A 123 -1.97 10.49 5.51
CA CYS A 123 -1.77 9.28 6.34
C CYS A 123 -2.88 8.25 6.14
N CYS A 124 -3.38 8.09 4.92
CA CYS A 124 -4.40 7.11 4.58
C CYS A 124 -3.78 5.88 3.93
N TYR A 125 -4.16 4.70 4.37
CA TYR A 125 -3.73 3.42 3.80
C TYR A 125 -4.91 2.68 3.21
N VAL A 126 -4.61 1.73 2.33
CA VAL A 126 -5.59 0.85 1.71
C VAL A 126 -5.17 -0.60 1.92
N ALA A 127 -6.14 -1.46 2.24
CA ALA A 127 -5.95 -2.91 2.23
C ALA A 127 -6.99 -3.56 1.32
N ILE A 128 -6.58 -4.60 0.60
CA ILE A 128 -7.42 -5.33 -0.35
C ILE A 128 -7.69 -6.72 0.19
N PHE A 129 -8.97 -7.12 0.16
CA PHE A 129 -9.40 -8.47 0.48
C PHE A 129 -10.68 -8.76 -0.30
N ASP A 130 -10.73 -9.91 -0.99
CA ASP A 130 -11.92 -10.37 -1.73
C ASP A 130 -12.51 -9.28 -2.65
N ASP A 131 -11.61 -8.69 -3.47
CA ASP A 131 -11.88 -7.58 -4.40
C ASP A 131 -12.64 -6.39 -3.79
N LYS A 132 -12.39 -6.14 -2.50
CA LYS A 132 -12.85 -4.95 -1.78
C LYS A 132 -11.68 -4.14 -1.27
N MET A 133 -11.83 -2.83 -1.34
CA MET A 133 -10.85 -1.87 -0.86
C MET A 133 -11.27 -1.32 0.49
N HIS A 134 -10.40 -1.41 1.48
CA HIS A 134 -10.64 -0.89 2.82
C HIS A 134 -9.67 0.26 3.04
N GLN A 135 -10.19 1.45 3.30
CA GLN A 135 -9.39 2.66 3.44
C GLN A 135 -9.50 3.20 4.86
N SER A 136 -8.35 3.48 5.47
CA SER A 136 -8.28 4.30 6.67
C SER A 136 -8.24 5.78 6.31
N ASN A 137 -9.04 6.60 6.99
CA ASN A 137 -8.98 8.05 6.86
C ASN A 137 -8.71 8.71 8.22
N THR A 138 -7.51 9.26 8.37
CA THR A 138 -7.05 9.90 9.61
C THR A 138 -7.88 11.15 9.94
N LYS A 139 -8.29 11.93 8.95
CA LYS A 139 -8.96 13.23 9.13
C LYS A 139 -10.40 13.05 9.57
N THR A 140 -11.11 12.10 8.96
CA THR A 140 -12.52 11.84 9.26
C THR A 140 -12.72 10.79 10.35
N SER A 141 -11.65 10.13 10.81
CA SER A 141 -11.71 9.04 11.78
C SER A 141 -12.64 7.91 11.33
N THR A 142 -12.51 7.52 10.06
CA THR A 142 -13.32 6.48 9.43
C THR A 142 -12.48 5.37 8.85
N ILE A 143 -13.07 4.16 8.79
CA ILE A 143 -12.69 3.12 7.84
C ILE A 143 -13.84 2.99 6.84
N THR A 144 -13.53 3.05 5.55
CA THR A 144 -14.53 2.89 4.47
C THR A 144 -14.18 1.70 3.61
N CYS A 145 -15.17 0.85 3.33
CA CYS A 145 -15.06 -0.24 2.37
C CYS A 145 -15.72 0.15 1.05
N TYR A 146 -15.02 -0.12 -0.05
CA TYR A 146 -15.49 0.07 -1.41
C TYR A 146 -15.38 -1.24 -2.20
N ASP A 147 -16.17 -1.41 -3.27
CA ASP A 147 -15.78 -2.32 -4.36
C ASP A 147 -14.69 -1.69 -5.24
N LEU A 148 -14.16 -2.46 -6.20
CA LEU A 148 -13.14 -1.98 -7.14
C LEU A 148 -13.64 -0.91 -8.13
N GLN A 149 -14.93 -0.62 -8.15
CA GLN A 149 -15.52 0.50 -8.92
C GLN A 149 -15.64 1.77 -8.07
N GLY A 150 -15.24 1.73 -6.79
CA GLY A 150 -15.30 2.87 -5.88
C GLY A 150 -16.66 3.05 -5.22
N THR A 151 -17.58 2.11 -5.34
CA THR A 151 -18.88 2.16 -4.67
C THR A 151 -18.72 1.80 -3.21
N VAL A 152 -19.16 2.69 -2.32
CA VAL A 152 -19.15 2.44 -0.86
C VAL A 152 -20.04 1.24 -0.53
N LYS A 153 -19.48 0.25 0.16
CA LYS A 153 -20.24 -0.89 0.74
C LYS A 153 -20.63 -0.63 2.19
N TRP A 154 -19.74 -0.01 2.95
CA TRP A 154 -20.01 0.43 4.32
C TRP A 154 -18.95 1.44 4.78
N THR A 155 -19.29 2.20 5.80
CA THR A 155 -18.38 3.11 6.51
C THR A 155 -18.51 2.89 8.00
N PHE A 156 -17.40 2.62 8.68
CA PHE A 156 -17.32 2.62 10.14
C PHE A 156 -16.75 3.94 10.63
N LYS A 157 -17.49 4.64 11.50
CA LYS A 157 -17.06 5.89 12.14
C LYS A 157 -17.23 5.78 13.65
N ASN A 158 -16.13 5.91 14.38
CA ASN A 158 -16.16 6.03 15.84
C ASN A 158 -14.89 6.72 16.32
N GLU A 159 -14.98 8.00 16.68
CA GLU A 159 -13.83 8.83 17.06
C GLU A 159 -13.16 8.39 18.37
N LYS A 160 -13.87 7.65 19.23
CA LYS A 160 -13.29 7.10 20.46
C LYS A 160 -12.37 5.92 20.16
N VAL A 161 -12.72 5.14 19.14
CA VAL A 161 -11.99 3.93 18.68
C VAL A 161 -10.94 4.30 17.62
N LEU A 162 -11.36 4.94 16.55
CA LEU A 162 -10.54 5.41 15.43
C LEU A 162 -10.00 6.80 15.73
N ARG A 163 -8.98 6.91 16.56
CA ARG A 163 -8.32 8.20 16.84
C ARG A 163 -7.21 8.46 15.82
N GLY A 164 -7.58 8.87 14.61
CA GLY A 164 -6.61 9.08 13.52
C GLY A 164 -6.01 7.76 13.01
N PRO A 165 -6.85 6.87 12.42
CA PRO A 165 -6.36 5.60 11.89
C PRO A 165 -5.42 5.86 10.71
N CYS A 166 -4.26 5.21 10.72
CA CYS A 166 -3.28 5.30 9.65
C CYS A 166 -3.07 3.93 9.00
N GLY A 167 -2.49 2.95 9.69
CA GLY A 167 -2.30 1.61 9.14
C GLY A 167 -3.60 0.80 9.12
N ILE A 168 -3.76 -0.04 8.12
CA ILE A 168 -4.92 -0.92 7.96
C ILE A 168 -4.47 -2.30 7.45
N SER A 169 -5.13 -3.36 7.92
CA SER A 169 -4.97 -4.71 7.39
C SER A 169 -6.31 -5.44 7.42
N VAL A 170 -6.42 -6.47 6.60
CA VAL A 170 -7.58 -7.36 6.56
C VAL A 170 -7.08 -8.79 6.64
N ASP A 171 -7.69 -9.61 7.50
CA ASP A 171 -7.36 -11.04 7.60
C ASP A 171 -8.18 -11.91 6.64
N ASN A 172 -7.88 -13.21 6.61
CA ASN A 172 -8.53 -14.16 5.69
C ASN A 172 -10.03 -14.35 5.95
N GLY A 173 -10.56 -13.88 7.09
CA GLY A 173 -11.99 -13.86 7.38
C GLY A 173 -12.68 -12.56 6.95
N GLY A 174 -11.93 -11.62 6.36
CA GLY A 174 -12.43 -10.28 6.03
C GLY A 174 -12.48 -9.33 7.22
N ASN A 175 -11.89 -9.69 8.37
CA ASN A 175 -11.90 -8.80 9.53
C ASN A 175 -10.88 -7.69 9.35
N VAL A 176 -11.35 -6.45 9.53
CA VAL A 176 -10.54 -5.26 9.33
C VAL A 176 -9.91 -4.82 10.65
N ARG A 177 -8.60 -4.57 10.62
CA ARG A 177 -7.83 -4.04 11.74
C ARG A 177 -7.17 -2.75 11.32
N SER A 178 -7.12 -1.78 12.23
CA SER A 178 -6.43 -0.52 11.98
C SER A 178 -5.65 -0.10 13.21
N ARG A 179 -4.52 0.56 12.99
CA ARG A 179 -3.69 1.15 14.05
C ARG A 179 -3.79 2.67 14.02
N LYS A 180 -3.61 3.25 15.20
CA LYS A 180 -3.48 4.69 15.39
C LYS A 180 -2.08 5.17 14.95
N PHE A 181 -2.01 6.39 14.42
CA PHE A 181 -0.73 7.10 14.28
C PHE A 181 -0.25 7.54 15.68
N ILE A 182 0.85 6.96 16.14
CA ILE A 182 1.52 7.38 17.37
C ILE A 182 2.71 8.22 16.90
N CYS A 183 2.57 9.54 17.02
CA CYS A 183 3.66 10.49 16.92
C CYS A 183 4.44 10.54 18.24
#